data_AF-A0A3D8GLC8-F1
#
_entry.id   AF-A0A3D8GLC8-F1
#
_cell.length_a   1.000
_cell.length_b   1.000
_cell.length_c   1.000
_cell.angle_alpha   90.00
_cell.angle_beta   90.00
_cell.angle_gamma   90.00
#
_symmetry.space_group_name_H-M   'P 1'
#
loop_
_entity.id
_entity.type
_entity.pdbx_description
1 polymer ?
#
loop_
_entity_poly.entity_id
_entity_poly.type
_entity_poly.pdbx_seq_one_letter_code
_entity_poly.pdbx_strand_id
1 'polypeptide(L)'
;MRNEKGITLIELLAGITILMIISSVIYGVLLNSNKNYKNISETVTLNQQANIILATLKSYHTKQELHSIDLSNIETYIIKNDPASQKAYIGKSSTSLTPLQSEGILIDLKLDNAEFTGEKTIYPKDPLFVYLKITNKQGKYLEMSTIIKQY
;
A
#
# COMPACT_ATOMS: atom_id res chain seq x y z
N MET A 1 -68.95 -16.27 19.43
CA MET A 1 -68.17 -15.64 20.52
C MET A 1 -66.69 -15.82 20.20
N ARG A 2 -65.91 -14.75 20.04
CA ARG A 2 -64.46 -14.80 19.76
C ARG A 2 -63.70 -14.89 21.08
N ASN A 3 -62.79 -15.86 21.18
CA ASN A 3 -61.97 -16.12 22.36
C ASN A 3 -60.68 -15.30 22.23
N GLU A 4 -60.62 -14.13 22.85
CA GLU A 4 -59.45 -13.24 22.83
C GLU A 4 -58.48 -13.67 23.95
N LYS A 5 -57.60 -14.65 23.67
CA LYS A 5 -56.50 -15.00 24.59
C LYS A 5 -55.43 -13.89 24.52
N GLY A 6 -55.24 -13.16 25.61
CA GLY A 6 -54.18 -12.17 25.75
C GLY A 6 -52.78 -12.80 25.85
N ILE A 7 -51.74 -12.01 25.56
CA ILE A 7 -50.33 -12.42 25.74
C ILE A 7 -50.03 -12.50 27.23
N THR A 8 -49.47 -13.63 27.68
CA THR A 8 -49.00 -13.77 29.06
C THR A 8 -47.60 -13.16 29.23
N LEU A 9 -47.28 -12.69 30.43
CA LEU A 9 -45.98 -12.09 30.74
C LEU A 9 -44.81 -13.06 30.45
N ILE A 10 -45.02 -14.36 30.69
CA ILE A 10 -44.02 -15.40 30.46
C ILE A 10 -43.74 -15.60 28.95
N GLU A 11 -44.78 -15.54 28.11
CA GLU A 11 -44.63 -15.63 26.65
C GLU A 11 -43.88 -14.42 26.10
N LEU A 12 -44.16 -13.21 26.62
CA LEU A 12 -43.45 -12.00 26.24
C LEU A 12 -41.96 -12.07 26.63
N LEU A 13 -41.68 -12.51 27.86
CA LEU A 13 -40.31 -12.62 28.36
C LEU A 13 -39.50 -13.68 27.58
N ALA A 14 -40.12 -14.81 27.27
CA ALA A 14 -39.50 -15.84 26.44
C ALA A 14 -39.18 -15.30 25.03
N GLY A 15 -40.10 -14.56 24.41
CA GLY A 15 -39.89 -13.92 23.11
C GLY A 15 -38.74 -12.92 23.11
N ILE A 16 -38.68 -12.03 24.10
CA ILE A 16 -37.60 -11.05 24.25
C ILE A 16 -36.25 -11.75 24.48
N THR A 17 -36.21 -12.81 25.28
CA THR A 17 -34.99 -13.56 25.56
C THR A 17 -34.43 -14.20 24.30
N ILE A 18 -35.28 -14.85 23.50
CA ILE A 18 -34.89 -15.44 22.21
C ILE A 18 -34.40 -14.35 21.25
N LEU A 19 -35.11 -13.21 21.19
CA LEU A 19 -34.72 -12.09 20.34
C LEU A 19 -33.34 -11.54 20.73
N MET A 20 -33.04 -11.40 22.02
CA MET A 20 -31.72 -10.94 22.48
C MET A 20 -30.60 -11.92 22.09
N ILE A 21 -30.82 -13.22 22.26
CA ILE A 21 -29.85 -14.25 21.86
C ILE A 21 -29.56 -14.14 20.36
N ILE A 22 -30.60 -14.11 19.52
CA ILE A 22 -30.45 -13.98 18.06
C ILE A 22 -29.74 -12.68 17.70
N SER A 23 -30.14 -11.56 18.31
CA SER A 23 -29.54 -10.25 18.06
C SER A 23 -28.05 -10.21 18.43
N SER A 24 -27.66 -10.85 19.54
CA SER A 24 -26.26 -10.92 19.98
C SER A 24 -25.37 -11.65 18.97
N VAL A 25 -25.86 -12.75 18.41
CA VAL A 25 -25.13 -13.52 17.40
C VAL A 25 -24.97 -12.72 16.11
N ILE A 26 -26.07 -12.09 15.64
CA ILE A 26 -26.04 -11.24 14.44
C ILE A 26 -25.03 -10.10 14.65
N TYR A 27 -25.08 -9.42 15.78
CA TYR A 27 -24.19 -8.30 16.08
C TYR A 27 -22.72 -8.74 16.16
N GLY A 28 -22.44 -9.90 16.76
CA GLY A 28 -21.10 -10.49 16.81
C GLY A 28 -20.51 -10.73 15.41
N VAL A 29 -21.31 -11.30 14.50
CA VAL A 29 -20.90 -11.53 13.11
C VAL A 29 -20.63 -10.20 12.39
N LEU A 30 -21.52 -9.21 12.53
CA LEU A 30 -21.37 -7.90 11.89
C LEU A 30 -20.10 -7.17 12.36
N LEU A 31 -19.83 -7.17 13.67
CA LEU A 31 -18.61 -6.57 14.23
C LEU A 31 -17.35 -7.25 13.69
N ASN A 32 -17.35 -8.59 13.63
CA ASN A 32 -16.20 -9.33 13.13
C ASN A 32 -15.98 -9.11 11.64
N SER A 33 -17.06 -9.11 10.85
CA SER A 33 -17.01 -8.82 9.42
C SER A 33 -16.45 -7.43 9.14
N ASN A 34 -16.90 -6.41 9.88
CA ASN A 34 -16.41 -5.04 9.71
C ASN A 34 -14.92 -4.90 10.07
N LYS A 35 -14.48 -5.51 11.18
CA LYS A 35 -13.06 -5.55 11.56
C LYS A 35 -12.20 -6.22 10.48
N ASN A 36 -12.64 -7.37 9.96
CA ASN A 36 -11.93 -8.09 8.91
C ASN A 36 -11.89 -7.30 7.61
N TYR A 37 -13.01 -6.69 7.20
CA TYR A 37 -13.07 -5.86 6.02
C TYR A 37 -12.07 -4.69 6.09
N LYS A 38 -12.01 -3.99 7.23
CA LYS A 38 -11.03 -2.90 7.44
C LYS A 38 -9.60 -3.40 7.30
N ASN A 39 -9.27 -4.55 7.91
CA ASN A 39 -7.93 -5.13 7.82
C ASN A 39 -7.54 -5.52 6.40
N ILE A 40 -8.46 -6.13 5.65
CA ILE A 40 -8.25 -6.51 4.25
C ILE A 40 -8.05 -5.27 3.40
N SER A 41 -8.94 -4.28 3.54
CA SER A 41 -8.88 -3.02 2.78
C SER A 41 -7.56 -2.28 2.98
N GLU A 42 -7.06 -2.19 4.22
CA GLU A 42 -5.76 -1.59 4.52
C GLU A 42 -4.60 -2.35 3.86
N THR A 43 -4.65 -3.69 3.86
CA THR A 43 -3.63 -4.54 3.25
C THR A 43 -3.63 -4.40 1.72
N VAL A 44 -4.81 -4.38 1.11
CA VAL A 44 -4.98 -4.15 -0.34
C VAL A 44 -4.43 -2.78 -0.73
N THR A 45 -4.74 -1.75 0.06
CA THR A 45 -4.26 -0.38 -0.19
C THR A 45 -2.73 -0.30 -0.14
N LEU A 46 -2.10 -0.91 0.87
CA LEU A 46 -0.63 -0.98 0.96
C LEU A 46 -0.03 -1.69 -0.27
N ASN A 47 -0.57 -2.85 -0.65
CA ASN A 47 -0.10 -3.57 -1.84
C ASN A 47 -0.23 -2.73 -3.12
N GLN A 48 -1.34 -2.01 -3.29
CA GLN A 48 -1.54 -1.12 -4.45
C GLN A 48 -0.50 0.00 -4.48
N GLN A 49 -0.21 0.63 -3.34
CA GLN A 49 0.79 1.70 -3.26
C GLN A 49 2.20 1.19 -3.55
N ALA A 50 2.57 0.03 -3.01
CA ALA A 50 3.85 -0.60 -3.31
C ALA A 50 3.99 -0.91 -4.80
N ASN A 51 2.93 -1.45 -5.41
CA ASN A 51 2.91 -1.71 -6.85
C ASN A 51 3.01 -0.43 -7.68
N ILE A 52 2.38 0.67 -7.27
CA ILE A 52 2.52 1.97 -7.93
C ILE A 52 3.97 2.48 -7.84
N ILE A 53 4.61 2.37 -6.68
CA ILE A 53 6.02 2.75 -6.49
C ILE A 53 6.92 1.92 -7.42
N LEU A 54 6.75 0.60 -7.42
CA LEU A 54 7.53 -0.30 -8.28
C LEU A 54 7.27 -0.06 -9.76
N ALA A 55 6.02 0.17 -10.15
CA ALA A 55 5.67 0.48 -11.54
C ALA A 55 6.27 1.82 -11.98
N THR A 56 6.33 2.80 -11.09
CA THR A 56 6.98 4.09 -11.35
C THR A 56 8.49 3.90 -11.52
N LEU A 57 9.16 3.21 -10.59
CA LEU A 57 10.58 2.87 -10.69
C LEU A 57 10.88 2.13 -11.99
N LYS A 58 10.07 1.11 -12.31
CA LYS A 58 10.18 0.36 -13.56
C LYS A 58 9.99 1.26 -14.76
N SER A 59 8.98 2.14 -14.75
CA SER A 59 8.74 3.08 -15.86
C SER A 59 9.94 3.99 -16.11
N TYR A 60 10.57 4.53 -15.07
CA TYR A 60 11.80 5.32 -15.24
C TYR A 60 12.99 4.46 -15.72
N HIS A 61 13.09 3.22 -15.26
CA HIS A 61 14.15 2.30 -15.65
C HIS A 61 13.99 1.72 -17.07
N THR A 62 12.74 1.61 -17.56
CA THR A 62 12.44 1.02 -18.87
C THR A 62 12.01 2.03 -19.92
N LYS A 63 11.72 3.30 -19.57
CA LYS A 63 11.47 4.36 -20.55
C LYS A 63 12.76 4.65 -21.31
N GLN A 64 13.02 3.80 -22.30
CA GLN A 64 13.64 4.18 -23.54
C GLN A 64 12.63 5.09 -24.23
N GLU A 65 12.81 6.41 -24.16
CA GLU A 65 12.42 7.18 -25.34
C GLU A 65 13.27 6.63 -26.49
N LEU A 66 12.64 5.77 -27.27
CA LEU A 66 13.09 5.36 -28.58
C LEU A 66 13.65 6.61 -29.30
N HIS A 67 14.95 6.57 -29.57
CA HIS A 67 15.67 7.42 -30.51
C HIS A 67 16.15 8.78 -29.97
N SER A 68 17.38 8.79 -29.46
CA SER A 68 18.34 9.81 -29.90
C SER A 68 19.44 9.07 -30.66
N ILE A 69 19.64 9.45 -31.91
CA ILE A 69 20.63 8.94 -32.88
C ILE A 69 22.06 9.36 -32.46
N ASP A 70 22.33 9.38 -31.16
CA ASP A 70 23.60 9.84 -30.63
C ASP A 70 24.05 8.88 -29.55
N LEU A 71 25.07 8.08 -29.86
CA LEU A 71 25.67 7.08 -28.96
C LEU A 71 26.32 7.72 -27.71
N SER A 72 26.16 9.02 -27.51
CA SER A 72 26.85 9.84 -26.50
C SER A 72 25.99 10.21 -25.28
N ASN A 73 24.65 10.07 -25.33
CA ASN A 73 23.75 10.44 -24.22
C ASN A 73 23.09 9.20 -23.61
N ILE A 74 23.67 8.68 -22.53
CA ILE A 74 23.00 7.67 -21.70
C ILE A 74 21.98 8.42 -20.83
N GLU A 75 20.68 8.24 -21.09
CA GLU A 75 19.64 8.78 -20.22
C GLU A 75 19.74 8.12 -18.84
N THR A 76 20.17 8.87 -17.84
CA THR A 76 20.16 8.47 -16.43
C THR A 76 18.98 9.09 -15.71
N TYR A 77 18.61 8.53 -14.56
CA TYR A 77 17.65 9.14 -13.65
C TYR A 77 18.18 9.14 -12.23
N ILE A 78 17.59 9.97 -11.37
CA ILE A 78 17.99 10.13 -9.98
C ILE A 78 16.91 9.56 -9.08
N ILE A 79 17.33 8.76 -8.11
CA ILE A 79 16.51 8.41 -6.95
C ILE A 79 17.08 9.15 -5.75
N LYS A 80 16.22 9.89 -5.06
CA LYS A 80 16.56 10.53 -3.79
C LYS A 80 15.91 9.78 -2.65
N ASN A 81 16.67 9.45 -1.61
CA ASN A 81 16.15 8.90 -0.38
C ASN A 81 16.45 9.84 0.79
N ASP A 82 15.43 10.13 1.57
CA ASP A 82 15.53 10.87 2.82
C ASP A 82 15.05 9.95 3.96
N PRO A 83 15.97 9.22 4.61
CA PRO A 83 15.64 8.34 5.72
C PRO A 83 15.07 9.08 6.94
N ALA A 84 15.41 10.35 7.13
CA ALA A 84 14.95 11.12 8.30
C ALA A 84 13.47 11.45 8.19
N SER A 85 12.98 11.73 6.99
CA SER A 85 11.56 11.95 6.73
C SER A 85 10.81 10.71 6.22
N GLN A 86 11.52 9.60 6.00
CA GLN A 86 11.03 8.37 5.37
C GLN A 86 10.30 8.67 4.05
N LYS A 87 10.97 9.44 3.19
CA LYS A 87 10.47 9.84 1.89
C LYS A 87 11.48 9.52 0.80
N ALA A 88 10.97 9.08 -0.35
CA ALA A 88 11.79 8.89 -1.53
C ALA A 88 11.22 9.67 -2.72
N TYR A 89 12.10 10.03 -3.64
CA TYR A 89 11.76 10.79 -4.83
C TYR A 89 12.48 10.20 -6.03
N ILE A 90 11.91 10.41 -7.21
CA ILE A 90 12.47 9.97 -8.48
C ILE A 90 12.32 11.07 -9.53
N GLY A 91 13.29 11.22 -10.42
CA GLY A 91 13.21 12.21 -11.49
C GLY A 91 14.35 12.09 -12.51
N LYS A 92 14.22 12.80 -13.63
CA LYS A 92 15.29 12.87 -14.65
C LYS A 92 16.49 13.72 -14.19
N SER A 93 16.27 14.62 -13.22
CA SER A 93 17.30 15.49 -12.64
C SER A 93 16.94 15.91 -11.22
N SER A 94 17.90 16.45 -10.47
CA SER A 94 17.71 16.94 -9.08
C SER A 94 16.68 18.07 -9.00
N THR A 95 16.44 18.79 -10.10
CA THR A 95 15.46 19.88 -10.19
C THR A 95 14.05 19.41 -10.54
N SER A 96 13.87 18.13 -10.88
CA SER A 96 12.61 17.57 -11.38
C SER A 96 12.27 16.26 -10.67
N LEU A 97 12.38 16.26 -9.35
CA LEU A 97 12.08 15.12 -8.49
C LEU A 97 10.58 15.10 -8.13
N THR A 98 9.95 13.96 -8.35
CA THR A 98 8.58 13.67 -7.91
C THR A 98 8.60 12.67 -6.74
N PRO A 99 7.75 12.84 -5.71
CA PRO A 99 7.62 11.85 -4.65
C PRO A 99 7.24 10.47 -5.21
N LEU A 100 7.87 9.41 -4.71
CA LEU A 100 7.53 8.03 -5.09
C LEU A 100 6.25 7.55 -4.41
N GLN A 101 6.05 7.97 -3.16
CA GLN A 101 4.96 7.57 -2.30
C GLN A 101 3.84 8.62 -2.24
N SER A 102 2.61 8.15 -2.02
CA SER A 102 1.46 9.00 -1.73
C SER A 102 1.54 9.61 -0.33
N GLU A 103 0.77 10.66 -0.07
CA GLU A 103 0.71 11.29 1.25
C GLU A 103 0.29 10.30 2.34
N GLY A 104 0.97 10.37 3.49
CA GLY A 104 0.67 9.52 4.64
C GLY A 104 1.27 8.12 4.61
N ILE A 105 2.11 7.83 3.62
CA ILE A 105 2.90 6.61 3.52
C ILE A 105 4.36 6.95 3.75
N LEU A 106 4.96 6.20 4.66
CA LEU A 106 6.38 6.25 4.97
C LEU A 106 7.08 5.18 4.14
N ILE A 107 8.26 5.50 3.60
CA ILE A 107 9.03 4.60 2.74
C ILE A 107 10.46 4.47 3.26
N ASP A 108 10.93 3.23 3.38
CA ASP A 108 12.36 2.92 3.52
C ASP A 108 12.80 2.20 2.24
N LEU A 109 13.65 2.86 1.47
CA LEU A 109 14.14 2.40 0.18
C LEU A 109 15.62 2.02 0.29
N LYS A 110 15.98 0.82 -0.17
CA LYS A 110 17.37 0.41 -0.34
C LYS A 110 17.60 0.01 -1.79
N LEU A 111 18.75 0.39 -2.33
CA LEU A 111 19.15 0.08 -3.69
C LEU A 111 20.43 -0.75 -3.65
N ASP A 112 20.51 -1.80 -4.46
CA ASP A 112 21.68 -2.69 -4.54
C ASP A 112 22.06 -3.27 -3.17
N ASN A 113 21.02 -3.61 -2.39
CA ASN A 113 21.11 -4.11 -1.00
C ASN A 113 21.79 -3.15 -0.01
N ALA A 114 21.98 -1.87 -0.38
CA ALA A 114 22.58 -0.85 0.45
C ALA A 114 21.58 0.26 0.79
N GLU A 115 21.62 0.70 2.04
CA GLU A 115 20.99 1.96 2.43
C GLU A 115 21.77 3.12 1.82
N PHE A 116 21.06 4.17 1.44
CA PHE A 116 21.65 5.39 0.90
C PHE A 116 20.85 6.59 1.38
N THR A 117 21.54 7.72 1.53
CA THR A 117 20.96 9.00 1.91
C THR A 117 21.31 10.02 0.85
N GLY A 118 20.34 10.84 0.45
CA GLY A 118 20.51 11.80 -0.63
C GLY A 118 20.24 11.17 -1.99
N GLU A 119 20.94 11.68 -3.01
CA GLU A 119 20.66 11.37 -4.41
C GLU A 119 21.62 10.30 -4.93
N LYS A 120 21.05 9.32 -5.66
CA LYS A 120 21.79 8.28 -6.39
C LYS A 120 21.38 8.33 -7.86
N THR A 121 22.36 8.53 -8.73
CA THR A 121 22.17 8.42 -10.19
C THR A 121 22.13 6.95 -10.57
N ILE A 122 21.13 6.58 -11.36
CA ILE A 122 20.89 5.22 -11.82
C ILE A 122 21.05 5.15 -13.34
N TYR A 123 21.76 4.13 -13.78
CA TYR A 123 21.98 3.80 -15.18
C TYR A 123 20.98 2.71 -15.59
N PRO A 124 20.07 2.96 -16.54
CA PRO A 124 19.07 1.97 -16.97
C PRO A 124 19.64 0.67 -17.53
N LYS A 125 20.90 0.67 -18.00
CA LYS A 125 21.57 -0.52 -18.53
C LYS A 125 21.86 -1.57 -17.45
N ASP A 126 22.06 -1.12 -16.22
CA ASP A 126 22.42 -2.01 -15.11
C ASP A 126 21.15 -2.49 -14.40
N PRO A 127 21.08 -3.77 -14.00
CA PRO A 127 19.95 -4.27 -13.23
C PRO A 127 19.85 -3.52 -11.90
N LEU A 128 18.69 -2.95 -11.60
CA LEU A 128 18.43 -2.25 -10.36
C LEU A 128 17.80 -3.21 -9.33
N PHE A 129 18.49 -3.46 -8.22
CA PHE A 129 17.92 -4.18 -7.10
C PHE A 129 17.23 -3.19 -6.16
N VAL A 130 15.94 -3.41 -5.93
CA VAL A 130 15.11 -2.53 -5.10
C VAL A 130 14.58 -3.32 -3.92
N TYR A 131 14.91 -2.88 -2.72
CA TYR A 131 14.21 -3.26 -1.50
C TYR A 131 13.33 -2.09 -1.09
N LEU A 132 12.05 -2.37 -0.89
CA LEU A 132 11.03 -1.41 -0.54
C LEU A 132 10.31 -1.86 0.72
N LYS A 133 10.33 -1.01 1.74
CA LYS A 133 9.44 -1.11 2.90
C LYS A 133 8.52 0.11 2.90
N ILE A 134 7.22 -0.11 2.95
CA ILE A 134 6.25 0.97 3.12
C ILE A 134 5.46 0.79 4.40
N THR A 135 5.13 1.89 5.08
CA THR A 135 4.36 1.90 6.32
C THR A 135 3.23 2.92 6.23
N ASN A 136 2.01 2.53 6.60
CA ASN A 136 0.86 3.46 6.64
C ASN A 136 0.74 4.19 7.98
N LYS A 137 -0.20 5.13 8.08
CA LYS A 137 -0.50 5.89 9.31
C LYS A 137 -0.89 5.01 10.51
N GLN A 138 -1.40 3.80 10.25
CA GLN A 138 -1.82 2.84 11.27
C GLN A 138 -0.65 1.96 11.77
N GLY A 139 0.56 2.16 11.23
CA GLY A 139 1.75 1.38 11.60
C GLY A 139 1.84 0.01 10.95
N LYS A 140 0.92 -0.35 10.04
CA LYS A 140 1.04 -1.56 9.23
C LYS A 140 2.06 -1.32 8.12
N TYR A 141 2.88 -2.34 7.87
CA TYR A 141 3.94 -2.27 6.88
C TYR A 141 3.86 -3.41 5.87
N LEU A 142 4.45 -3.17 4.70
CA LEU A 142 4.69 -4.16 3.66
C LEU A 142 6.15 -4.06 3.23
N GLU A 143 6.81 -5.21 3.09
CA GLU A 143 8.18 -5.32 2.60
C GLU A 143 8.21 -6.13 1.31
N MET A 144 8.99 -5.67 0.34
CA MET A 144 9.18 -6.38 -0.92
C MET A 144 10.58 -6.11 -1.47
N SER A 145 11.11 -7.11 -2.18
CA SER A 145 12.39 -7.02 -2.88
C SER A 145 12.19 -7.45 -4.32
N THR A 146 12.74 -6.68 -5.25
CA THR A 146 12.63 -6.97 -6.68
C THR A 146 13.87 -6.54 -7.44
N ILE A 147 14.03 -7.09 -8.64
CA ILE A 147 15.08 -6.70 -9.58
C ILE A 147 14.40 -6.14 -10.81
N ILE A 148 14.71 -4.90 -11.14
CA ILE A 148 14.26 -4.24 -12.36
C ILE A 148 15.38 -4.38 -13.38
N LYS A 149 15.09 -5.03 -14.51
CA LYS A 149 16.03 -5.17 -15.62
C LYS A 149 15.45 -4.48 -16.85
N GLN A 150 16.32 -3.86 -17.64
CA GLN A 150 16.00 -3.48 -19.00
C GLN A 150 16.01 -4.75 -19.87
N TYR A 151 14.90 -5.02 -20.57
CA TYR A 151 14.77 -6.12 -21.54
C TYR A 151 14.69 -5.53 -22.93
#